data_AF-A0A0M3QKV3-F1
#
_entry.id   AF-A0A0M3QKV3-F1
#
_cell.length_a   1.000
_cell.length_b   1.000
_cell.length_c   1.000
_cell.angle_alpha   90.00
_cell.angle_beta   90.00
_cell.angle_gamma   90.00
#
_symmetry.space_group_name_H-M   'P 1'
#
loop_
_entity.id
_entity.type
_entity.pdbx_description
1 polymer ?
#
loop_
_entity_poly.entity_id
_entity_poly.type
_entity_poly.pdbx_seq_one_letter_code
_entity_poly.pdbx_strand_id
1 'polypeptide(L)'
;MYSIDQISNATAQLTGESLGSARLRLATLDRFDELVPRAWADQALLESVLLCALGTVQGQTRPFGVREAKPEGAGLVLRLERAMGVEALLGLLPYRTKRGPWRGVRGLLVQTEGSGLRFGLRFWLRDQSWGGTRQPEVWVSGPHGEDLAALLAAHERRLVAGGHAPQWEPGLAEPGPKRQEPVTRSLVRQLTTSSSLGSALVRRPRLWDSLSAYAGIEVGTRMSDHGLDWIVNRSVAGPDFEEDRLIGVLTDHVVGCGLRLLDHYCDAGLCTVRFTPPPGAWRSRGILTVRSSRVPGAPRTQAAGPRPLTVLGEPRGFSRPRTGSISEGKEDRDHAGTVIQLTGKPRTYGIGREELSWIAEQIAAVWAAQGLSTAVVLARDEPDRIAFGDPTRPSWATDRVPSAAAGWHRLRITPPPGKLWTLAVPEDNEMVATALKDARRRFDRILLVGRNDEWAWFEHSIGQFADVRVLVHPAARYERRLPLPTWSPDGETALDLTPDQSAILWRQQELGLRPPRRLAGLLLIEPAGQATVPEGFDAQVEEQLARYGTPVLGRFPANGPIAHGPGHSPHAPTVMDPKAERPTHEQMITATEALDRRLWSADPDQNS
;
A
#
# COMPACT_ATOMS: atom_id res chain seq x y z
N MET A 1 -8.61 -7.38 -0.38
CA MET A 1 -8.39 -6.15 -1.16
C MET A 1 -7.96 -5.10 -0.11
N TYR A 2 -7.35 -3.98 -0.49
CA TYR A 2 -6.73 -3.09 0.52
C TYR A 2 -7.77 -2.11 1.06
N SER A 3 -7.63 -1.62 2.29
CA SER A 3 -8.58 -0.62 2.83
C SER A 3 -8.60 0.55 1.89
N ILE A 4 -9.76 0.91 1.36
CA ILE A 4 -9.91 2.06 0.48
C ILE A 4 -9.20 3.29 1.06
N ASP A 5 -9.12 3.43 2.39
CA ASP A 5 -8.35 4.48 3.07
C ASP A 5 -6.84 4.32 2.90
N GLN A 6 -6.30 3.12 3.02
CA GLN A 6 -4.89 2.83 2.75
C GLN A 6 -4.52 3.00 1.28
N ILE A 7 -5.38 2.55 0.36
CA ILE A 7 -5.17 2.74 -1.08
C ILE A 7 -5.25 4.22 -1.42
N SER A 8 -6.27 4.92 -0.91
CA SER A 8 -6.45 6.35 -1.17
C SER A 8 -5.31 7.17 -0.58
N ASN A 9 -4.79 6.77 0.58
CA ASN A 9 -3.58 7.38 1.14
C ASN A 9 -2.37 7.16 0.22
N ALA A 10 -2.14 5.93 -0.26
CA ALA A 10 -1.01 5.63 -1.13
C ALA A 10 -1.07 6.41 -2.43
N THR A 11 -2.26 6.40 -3.03
CA THR A 11 -2.53 7.12 -4.25
C THR A 11 -2.35 8.62 -4.05
N ALA A 12 -2.91 9.22 -3.00
CA ALA A 12 -2.71 10.63 -2.66
C ALA A 12 -1.23 10.96 -2.37
N GLN A 13 -0.48 10.04 -1.76
CA GLN A 13 0.95 10.18 -1.52
C GLN A 13 1.79 10.10 -2.80
N LEU A 14 1.34 9.40 -3.84
CA LEU A 14 2.03 9.27 -5.13
C LEU A 14 1.66 10.40 -6.10
N THR A 15 0.36 10.58 -6.32
CA THR A 15 -0.19 11.52 -7.32
C THR A 15 -0.26 12.93 -6.79
N GLY A 16 -0.29 13.11 -5.46
CA GLY A 16 -0.48 14.42 -4.82
C GLY A 16 -1.93 14.90 -4.77
N GLU A 17 -2.89 14.06 -5.20
CA GLU A 17 -4.32 14.38 -5.16
C GLU A 17 -4.86 14.46 -3.72
N SER A 18 -6.03 15.08 -3.55
CA SER A 18 -6.68 15.09 -2.23
C SER A 18 -7.17 13.69 -1.85
N LEU A 19 -7.16 13.36 -0.56
CA LEU A 19 -7.64 12.04 -0.09
C LEU A 19 -9.08 11.76 -0.54
N GLY A 20 -9.95 12.78 -0.53
CA GLY A 20 -11.32 12.67 -1.02
C GLY A 20 -11.38 12.36 -2.52
N SER A 21 -10.55 13.02 -3.33
CA SER A 21 -10.43 12.74 -4.77
C SER A 21 -9.94 11.31 -5.03
N ALA A 22 -8.88 10.88 -4.32
CA ALA A 22 -8.37 9.53 -4.42
C ALA A 22 -9.45 8.49 -4.08
N ARG A 23 -10.19 8.68 -2.97
CA ARG A 23 -11.29 7.79 -2.57
C ARG A 23 -12.37 7.66 -3.64
N LEU A 24 -12.81 8.79 -4.22
CA LEU A 24 -13.84 8.80 -5.25
C LEU A 24 -13.38 8.06 -6.50
N ARG A 25 -12.16 8.31 -6.95
CA ARG A 25 -11.60 7.64 -8.14
C ARG A 25 -11.38 6.15 -7.92
N LEU A 26 -10.91 5.77 -6.73
CA LEU A 26 -10.63 4.38 -6.40
C LEU A 26 -11.90 3.57 -6.11
N ALA A 27 -13.04 4.23 -5.86
CA ALA A 27 -14.32 3.55 -5.67
C ALA A 27 -14.78 2.77 -6.92
N THR A 28 -14.30 3.15 -8.11
CA THR A 28 -14.62 2.52 -9.39
C THR A 28 -13.45 1.72 -9.96
N LEU A 29 -12.45 1.39 -9.13
CA LEU A 29 -11.25 0.69 -9.59
C LEU A 29 -11.48 -0.82 -9.61
N ASP A 30 -11.38 -1.43 -10.79
CA ASP A 30 -11.55 -2.87 -10.97
C ASP A 30 -10.28 -3.67 -10.60
N ARG A 31 -9.10 -3.03 -10.69
CA ARG A 31 -7.78 -3.67 -10.55
C ARG A 31 -6.81 -2.88 -9.67
N PHE A 32 -6.22 -3.53 -8.69
CA PHE A 32 -5.30 -2.88 -7.74
C PHE A 32 -3.95 -2.49 -8.34
N ASP A 33 -3.47 -3.17 -9.38
CA ASP A 33 -2.24 -2.82 -10.10
C ASP A 33 -2.38 -1.54 -10.95
N GLU A 34 -3.55 -0.90 -10.93
CA GLU A 34 -3.86 0.34 -11.65
C GLU A 34 -4.11 1.54 -10.72
N LEU A 35 -3.53 1.56 -9.50
CA LEU A 35 -3.68 2.70 -8.57
C LEU A 35 -3.40 4.05 -9.22
N VAL A 36 -2.34 4.07 -10.02
CA VAL A 36 -2.00 5.14 -10.95
C VAL A 36 -2.07 4.53 -12.36
N PRO A 37 -3.19 4.69 -13.08
CA PRO A 37 -3.41 4.04 -14.36
C PRO A 37 -2.33 4.47 -15.36
N ARG A 38 -2.00 3.57 -16.29
CA ARG A 38 -1.08 3.85 -17.39
C ARG A 38 -1.79 4.71 -18.43
N ALA A 39 -1.08 5.67 -19.02
CA ALA A 39 -1.58 6.36 -20.19
C ALA A 39 -1.56 5.41 -21.40
N TRP A 40 -2.57 5.50 -22.25
CA TRP A 40 -2.52 4.94 -23.58
C TRP A 40 -1.53 5.72 -24.46
N ALA A 41 -1.12 5.16 -25.59
CA ALA A 41 0.06 5.60 -26.33
C ALA A 41 0.10 7.10 -26.63
N ASP A 42 -1.00 7.68 -27.11
CA ASP A 42 -0.98 9.08 -27.51
C ASP A 42 -1.15 10.05 -26.34
N GLN A 43 -1.89 9.65 -25.30
CA GLN A 43 -1.92 10.38 -24.04
C GLN A 43 -0.53 10.40 -23.39
N ALA A 44 0.18 9.28 -23.41
CA ALA A 44 1.55 9.19 -22.89
C ALA A 44 2.50 10.11 -23.67
N LEU A 45 2.29 10.22 -24.98
CA LEU A 45 3.04 11.11 -25.86
C LEU A 45 2.78 12.58 -25.54
N LEU A 46 1.51 12.99 -25.40
CA LEU A 46 1.16 14.35 -24.99
C LEU A 46 1.78 14.69 -23.62
N GLU A 47 1.61 13.80 -22.64
CA GLU A 47 2.19 13.97 -21.30
C GLU A 47 3.72 14.16 -21.36
N SER A 48 4.41 13.34 -22.15
CA SER A 48 5.87 13.44 -22.33
C SER A 48 6.33 14.70 -23.06
N VAL A 49 5.57 15.17 -24.05
CA VAL A 49 5.85 16.42 -24.76
C VAL A 49 5.83 17.61 -23.80
N LEU A 50 4.78 17.69 -22.97
CA LEU A 50 4.67 18.75 -21.96
C LEU A 50 5.79 18.62 -20.92
N LEU A 51 6.13 17.39 -20.54
CA LEU A 51 7.18 17.09 -19.59
C LEU A 51 8.57 17.58 -20.04
N CYS A 52 8.87 17.52 -21.34
CA CYS A 52 10.12 18.07 -21.88
C CYS A 52 10.26 19.57 -21.63
N ALA A 53 9.19 20.36 -21.69
CA ALA A 53 9.28 21.77 -21.32
C ALA A 53 9.41 21.97 -19.81
N LEU A 54 8.61 21.26 -19.02
CA LEU A 54 8.64 21.39 -17.56
C LEU A 54 10.00 21.01 -16.97
N GLY A 55 10.71 20.05 -17.57
CA GLY A 55 12.06 19.66 -17.16
C GLY A 55 13.14 20.72 -17.37
N THR A 56 12.89 21.72 -18.22
CA THR A 56 13.85 22.83 -18.45
C THR A 56 13.81 23.92 -17.37
N VAL A 57 12.78 23.90 -16.52
CA VAL A 57 12.57 24.93 -15.51
C VAL A 57 13.40 24.61 -14.25
N GLN A 58 14.32 25.51 -13.92
CA GLN A 58 15.24 25.34 -12.79
C GLN A 58 14.62 25.76 -11.45
N GLY A 59 15.23 25.31 -10.35
CA GLY A 59 14.89 25.72 -8.99
C GLY A 59 13.53 25.22 -8.49
N GLN A 60 13.03 24.13 -9.07
CA GLN A 60 11.82 23.45 -8.64
C GLN A 60 12.07 22.57 -7.41
N THR A 61 11.05 22.38 -6.57
CA THR A 61 11.17 21.51 -5.39
C THR A 61 10.79 20.07 -5.67
N ARG A 62 10.02 19.83 -6.73
CA ARG A 62 9.58 18.52 -7.19
C ARG A 62 9.94 18.34 -8.66
N PRO A 63 10.00 17.10 -9.18
CA PRO A 63 10.26 16.87 -10.59
C PRO A 63 9.23 17.59 -11.44
N PHE A 64 9.73 18.29 -12.45
CA PHE A 64 8.91 19.01 -13.42
C PHE A 64 8.03 20.11 -12.79
N GLY A 65 8.21 20.43 -11.51
CA GLY A 65 7.43 21.44 -10.80
C GLY A 65 5.96 21.05 -10.71
N VAL A 66 5.66 19.76 -10.68
CA VAL A 66 4.31 19.22 -10.57
C VAL A 66 4.01 18.90 -9.11
N ARG A 67 2.97 19.53 -8.57
CA ARG A 67 2.50 19.30 -7.18
C ARG A 67 1.49 18.16 -7.09
N GLU A 68 0.72 17.99 -8.16
CA GLU A 68 -0.36 17.02 -8.28
C GLU A 68 -0.52 16.60 -9.74
N ALA A 69 -0.66 15.30 -9.97
CA ALA A 69 -0.93 14.69 -11.25
C ALA A 69 -2.08 13.69 -11.08
N LYS A 70 -3.32 14.15 -11.28
CA LYS A 70 -4.54 13.38 -11.07
C LYS A 70 -5.02 12.80 -12.41
N PRO A 71 -5.00 11.47 -12.60
CA PRO A 71 -5.62 10.84 -13.77
C PRO A 71 -7.13 11.00 -13.71
N GLU A 72 -7.74 11.53 -14.77
CA GLU A 72 -9.19 11.80 -14.83
C GLU A 72 -9.74 11.32 -16.17
N GLY A 73 -10.57 10.27 -16.12
CA GLY A 73 -10.98 9.56 -17.33
C GLY A 73 -9.79 9.00 -18.09
N ALA A 74 -9.60 9.42 -19.35
CA ALA A 74 -8.42 9.06 -20.16
C ALA A 74 -7.38 10.18 -20.26
N GLY A 75 -7.60 11.33 -19.62
CA GLY A 75 -6.68 12.45 -19.60
C GLY A 75 -5.94 12.59 -18.27
N LEU A 76 -5.24 13.71 -18.09
CA LEU A 76 -4.45 14.00 -16.89
C LEU A 76 -4.67 15.44 -16.44
N VAL A 77 -4.94 15.65 -15.15
CA VAL A 77 -4.93 16.97 -14.53
C VAL A 77 -3.59 17.19 -13.83
N LEU A 78 -2.89 18.25 -14.21
CA LEU A 78 -1.63 18.69 -13.63
C LEU A 78 -1.84 19.99 -12.85
N ARG A 79 -1.31 20.04 -11.63
CA ARG A 79 -1.17 21.29 -10.88
C ARG A 79 0.29 21.62 -10.71
N LEU A 80 0.69 22.77 -11.25
CA LEU A 80 2.07 23.23 -11.23
C LEU A 80 2.37 24.03 -9.95
N GLU A 81 3.64 24.00 -9.52
CA GLU A 81 4.13 24.73 -8.34
C GLU A 81 4.26 26.23 -8.59
N ARG A 82 4.60 26.61 -9.82
CA ARG A 82 5.01 27.98 -10.19
C ARG A 82 4.53 28.37 -11.58
N ALA A 83 4.28 29.67 -11.75
CA ALA A 83 3.96 30.31 -13.04
C ALA A 83 4.95 29.96 -14.15
N MET A 84 6.25 29.92 -13.83
CA MET A 84 7.32 29.60 -14.77
C MET A 84 7.12 28.25 -15.46
N GLY A 85 6.48 27.28 -14.80
CA GLY A 85 6.11 26.00 -15.42
C GLY A 85 5.08 26.21 -16.53
N VAL A 86 4.06 27.04 -16.30
CA VAL A 86 3.06 27.40 -17.31
C VAL A 86 3.74 28.13 -18.48
N GLU A 87 4.60 29.11 -18.20
CA GLU A 87 5.33 29.83 -19.26
C GLU A 87 6.19 28.91 -20.13
N ALA A 88 6.86 27.92 -19.52
CA ALA A 88 7.62 26.91 -20.26
C ALA A 88 6.72 26.07 -21.17
N LEU A 89 5.53 25.67 -20.70
CA LEU A 89 4.54 24.97 -21.52
C LEU A 89 4.04 25.84 -22.69
N LEU A 90 3.77 27.13 -22.43
CA LEU A 90 3.39 28.08 -23.49
C LEU A 90 4.49 28.24 -24.54
N GLY A 91 5.76 28.13 -24.13
CA GLY A 91 6.91 28.12 -25.05
C GLY A 91 6.93 26.95 -26.06
N LEU A 92 6.18 25.86 -25.80
CA LEU A 92 6.02 24.76 -26.75
C LEU A 92 5.02 25.07 -27.86
N LEU A 93 4.17 26.07 -27.70
CA LEU A 93 3.05 26.29 -28.60
C LEU A 93 3.53 26.64 -30.02
N PRO A 94 2.92 26.04 -31.05
CA PRO A 94 3.37 26.23 -32.43
C PRO A 94 3.05 27.63 -32.95
N TYR A 95 4.03 28.28 -33.57
CA TYR A 95 3.82 29.54 -34.27
C TYR A 95 4.63 29.63 -35.56
N ARG A 96 4.15 30.49 -36.47
CA ARG A 96 4.81 30.77 -37.74
C ARG A 96 5.52 32.12 -37.69
N THR A 97 6.79 32.13 -38.06
CA THR A 97 7.59 33.36 -38.12
C THR A 97 7.27 34.17 -39.39
N LYS A 98 7.43 35.50 -39.33
CA LYS A 98 7.07 36.46 -40.42
C LYS A 98 7.60 36.09 -41.81
N ARG A 99 8.82 35.55 -41.88
CA ARG A 99 9.52 35.16 -43.12
C ARG A 99 10.32 33.85 -42.96
N GLY A 100 9.89 32.93 -42.10
CA GLY A 100 10.74 31.81 -41.71
C GLY A 100 10.02 30.49 -41.41
N PRO A 101 10.75 29.53 -40.83
CA PRO A 101 10.25 28.20 -40.53
C PRO A 101 9.24 28.23 -39.37
N TRP A 102 8.50 27.13 -39.25
CA TRP A 102 7.70 26.81 -38.08
C TRP A 102 8.58 26.68 -36.84
N ARG A 103 8.05 27.13 -35.70
CA ARG A 103 8.65 26.99 -34.36
C ARG A 103 7.61 26.39 -33.41
N GLY A 104 8.08 25.80 -32.32
CA GLY A 104 7.23 25.07 -31.37
C GLY A 104 6.88 23.66 -31.84
N VAL A 105 6.05 22.97 -31.06
CA VAL A 105 5.60 21.60 -31.31
C VAL A 105 4.37 21.63 -32.21
N ARG A 106 4.54 21.19 -33.45
CA ARG A 106 3.44 21.14 -34.43
C ARG A 106 2.31 20.23 -33.95
N GLY A 107 1.08 20.65 -34.20
CA GLY A 107 -0.12 19.96 -33.74
C GLY A 107 -0.44 20.10 -32.25
N LEU A 108 0.40 20.73 -31.43
CA LEU A 108 0.06 21.02 -30.03
C LEU A 108 -1.02 22.10 -29.97
N LEU A 109 -2.06 21.85 -29.19
CA LEU A 109 -3.20 22.74 -28.99
C LEU A 109 -3.27 23.21 -27.55
N VAL A 110 -3.83 24.41 -27.36
CA VAL A 110 -4.21 24.90 -26.04
C VAL A 110 -5.53 25.66 -26.12
N GLN A 111 -6.35 25.49 -25.09
CA GLN A 111 -7.57 26.26 -24.86
C GLN A 111 -7.68 26.66 -23.41
N THR A 112 -8.35 27.78 -23.14
CA THR A 112 -8.77 28.15 -21.78
C THR A 112 -10.05 27.40 -21.43
N GLU A 113 -10.06 26.70 -20.30
CA GLU A 113 -11.24 26.00 -19.79
C GLU A 113 -11.36 26.27 -18.28
N GLY A 114 -12.41 26.98 -17.88
CA GLY A 114 -12.55 27.47 -16.50
C GLY A 114 -11.35 28.34 -16.10
N SER A 115 -10.68 27.99 -14.99
CA SER A 115 -9.46 28.64 -14.51
C SER A 115 -8.16 27.97 -14.99
N GLY A 116 -8.27 26.97 -15.87
CA GLY A 116 -7.15 26.15 -16.35
C GLY A 116 -6.84 26.34 -17.83
N LEU A 117 -5.75 25.70 -18.26
CA LEU A 117 -5.42 25.51 -19.67
C LEU A 117 -5.57 24.03 -20.04
N ARG A 118 -6.32 23.73 -21.09
CA ARG A 118 -6.42 22.38 -21.66
C ARG A 118 -5.47 22.25 -22.84
N PHE A 119 -4.48 21.38 -22.71
CA PHE A 119 -3.55 21.01 -23.79
C PHE A 119 -4.03 19.75 -24.50
N GLY A 120 -3.80 19.68 -25.81
CA GLY A 120 -4.11 18.51 -26.63
C GLY A 120 -3.13 18.35 -27.80
N LEU A 121 -3.18 17.20 -28.48
CA LEU A 121 -2.33 16.94 -29.65
C LEU A 121 -3.20 16.58 -30.87
N ARG A 122 -2.96 17.26 -32.00
CA ARG A 122 -3.56 16.94 -33.30
C ARG A 122 -2.87 15.73 -33.92
N PHE A 123 -3.65 14.75 -34.35
CA PHE A 123 -3.15 13.64 -35.16
C PHE A 123 -3.27 13.96 -36.64
N TRP A 124 -2.13 14.00 -37.31
CA TRP A 124 -2.04 14.11 -38.76
C TRP A 124 -1.91 12.69 -39.33
N LEU A 125 -2.95 12.21 -40.01
CA LEU A 125 -2.99 10.99 -40.81
C LEU A 125 -2.53 9.70 -40.09
N ARG A 126 -3.43 9.01 -39.38
CA ARG A 126 -3.51 7.53 -39.50
C ARG A 126 -4.79 6.84 -39.03
N ASP A 127 -5.58 7.41 -38.12
CA ASP A 127 -6.77 6.71 -37.58
C ASP A 127 -8.03 7.61 -37.48
N GLN A 128 -8.38 8.32 -38.56
CA GLN A 128 -9.75 8.85 -38.69
C GLN A 128 -10.75 7.79 -39.16
N SER A 129 -10.28 6.60 -39.53
CA SER A 129 -11.11 5.45 -39.86
C SER A 129 -11.31 4.61 -38.60
N TRP A 130 -12.56 4.50 -38.15
CA TRP A 130 -13.09 3.68 -37.05
C TRP A 130 -13.21 4.36 -35.68
N GLY A 131 -14.38 4.98 -35.46
CA GLY A 131 -15.06 5.03 -34.16
C GLY A 131 -14.45 5.92 -33.08
N GLY A 132 -14.92 7.18 -32.98
CA GLY A 132 -14.94 7.95 -31.74
C GLY A 132 -13.64 8.00 -30.93
N THR A 133 -12.49 8.21 -31.59
CA THR A 133 -11.18 8.20 -30.92
C THR A 133 -11.08 9.36 -29.93
N ARG A 134 -11.04 9.02 -28.64
CA ARG A 134 -10.86 9.95 -27.52
C ARG A 134 -9.54 10.71 -27.71
N GLN A 135 -9.58 12.04 -27.75
CA GLN A 135 -8.36 12.86 -27.93
C GLN A 135 -7.53 12.89 -26.63
N PRO A 136 -6.19 12.93 -26.72
CA PRO A 136 -5.35 13.09 -25.55
C PRO A 136 -5.50 14.50 -25.00
N GLU A 137 -5.70 14.60 -23.70
CA GLU A 137 -5.97 15.86 -23.01
C GLU A 137 -5.18 15.95 -21.71
N VAL A 138 -4.58 17.11 -21.47
CA VAL A 138 -3.92 17.46 -20.21
C VAL A 138 -4.45 18.80 -19.73
N TRP A 139 -5.14 18.82 -18.59
CA TRP A 139 -5.58 20.05 -17.94
C TRP A 139 -4.51 20.56 -17.01
N VAL A 140 -4.08 21.79 -17.20
CA VAL A 140 -3.05 22.44 -16.39
C VAL A 140 -3.68 23.53 -15.56
N SER A 141 -3.42 23.47 -14.25
CA SER A 141 -3.74 24.51 -13.29
C SER A 141 -2.46 25.11 -12.71
N GLY A 142 -2.46 26.43 -12.52
CA GLY A 142 -1.35 27.17 -11.95
C GLY A 142 -1.35 27.14 -10.42
N PRO A 143 -0.34 27.74 -9.78
CA PRO A 143 -0.40 28.04 -8.35
C PRO A 143 -1.65 28.89 -8.03
N HIS A 144 -2.15 28.81 -6.79
CA HIS A 144 -3.36 29.52 -6.37
C HIS A 144 -3.28 31.02 -6.69
N GLY A 145 -4.29 31.54 -7.39
CA GLY A 145 -4.45 32.97 -7.67
C GLY A 145 -3.91 33.46 -9.02
N GLU A 146 -3.28 32.61 -9.83
CA GLU A 146 -2.84 33.02 -11.17
C GLU A 146 -3.93 32.91 -12.23
N ASP A 147 -4.05 33.96 -13.05
CA ASP A 147 -4.91 33.99 -14.22
C ASP A 147 -4.18 33.41 -15.44
N LEU A 148 -4.37 32.11 -15.68
CA LEU A 148 -3.74 31.41 -16.80
C LEU A 148 -4.23 31.89 -18.17
N ALA A 149 -5.47 32.39 -18.25
CA ALA A 149 -6.00 32.96 -19.48
C ALA A 149 -5.26 34.26 -19.81
N ALA A 150 -4.99 35.11 -18.80
CA ALA A 150 -4.16 36.30 -18.97
C ALA A 150 -2.71 35.96 -19.37
N LEU A 151 -2.12 34.88 -18.84
CA LEU A 151 -0.78 34.41 -19.25
C LEU A 151 -0.75 33.95 -20.70
N LEU A 152 -1.75 33.19 -21.16
CA LEU A 152 -1.88 32.77 -22.55
C LEU A 152 -2.05 33.99 -23.47
N ALA A 153 -2.95 34.92 -23.12
CA ALA A 153 -3.18 36.15 -23.88
C ALA A 153 -1.94 37.07 -23.91
N ALA A 154 -1.16 37.12 -22.82
CA ALA A 154 0.11 37.84 -22.79
C ALA A 154 1.17 37.17 -23.67
N HIS A 155 1.23 35.84 -23.70
CA HIS A 155 2.10 35.10 -24.59
C HIS A 155 1.76 35.33 -26.07
N GLU A 156 0.46 35.27 -26.41
CA GLU A 156 -0.02 35.56 -27.75
C GLU A 156 0.31 37.00 -28.19
N ARG A 157 0.03 37.99 -27.33
CA ARG A 157 0.38 39.40 -27.60
C ARG A 157 1.87 39.58 -27.84
N ARG A 158 2.74 38.90 -27.07
CA ARG A 158 4.21 38.93 -27.28
C ARG A 158 4.59 38.39 -28.66
N LEU A 159 4.00 37.28 -29.10
CA LEU A 159 4.28 36.69 -30.41
C LEU A 159 3.78 37.57 -31.55
N VAL A 160 2.56 38.11 -31.44
CA VAL A 160 1.98 39.01 -32.45
C VAL A 160 2.78 40.31 -32.54
N ALA A 161 3.21 40.88 -31.41
CA ALA A 161 4.09 42.06 -31.38
C ALA A 161 5.45 41.79 -32.07
N GLY A 162 5.97 40.56 -31.98
CA GLY A 162 7.13 40.09 -32.73
C GLY A 162 6.88 39.82 -34.23
N GLY A 163 5.64 40.03 -34.71
CA GLY A 163 5.23 39.75 -36.09
C GLY A 163 5.10 38.26 -36.39
N HIS A 164 4.83 37.42 -35.40
CA HIS A 164 4.61 35.98 -35.55
C HIS A 164 3.11 35.68 -35.53
N ALA A 165 2.72 34.57 -36.18
CA ALA A 165 1.34 34.12 -36.21
C ALA A 165 1.16 32.86 -35.32
N PRO A 166 0.30 32.90 -34.29
CA PRO A 166 -0.01 31.74 -33.46
C PRO A 166 -0.70 30.63 -34.26
N GLN A 167 -0.47 29.36 -33.92
CA GLN A 167 -0.99 28.19 -34.68
C GLN A 167 -1.53 27.07 -33.77
N TRP A 168 -1.85 27.36 -32.51
CA TRP A 168 -2.31 26.38 -31.52
C TRP A 168 -3.83 26.36 -31.30
N GLU A 169 -4.60 27.21 -31.99
CA GLU A 169 -6.05 27.23 -31.84
C GLU A 169 -6.69 26.02 -32.50
N PRO A 170 -7.56 25.26 -31.81
CA PRO A 170 -8.18 24.05 -32.34
C PRO A 170 -8.97 24.23 -33.65
N GLY A 171 -9.56 25.40 -33.88
CA GLY A 171 -10.33 25.70 -35.10
C GLY A 171 -9.48 25.97 -36.35
N LEU A 172 -8.18 26.23 -36.21
CA LEU A 172 -7.29 26.52 -37.34
C LEU A 172 -6.80 25.23 -38.01
N ALA A 173 -7.29 24.92 -39.21
CA ALA A 173 -6.76 23.83 -40.01
C ALA A 173 -5.29 24.09 -40.37
N GLU A 174 -4.36 23.35 -39.76
CA GLU A 174 -2.96 23.41 -40.14
C GLU A 174 -2.72 22.55 -41.41
N PRO A 175 -1.98 23.02 -42.41
CA PRO A 175 -1.57 22.16 -43.50
C PRO A 175 -0.51 21.17 -42.98
N GLY A 176 -0.83 19.88 -43.00
CA GLY A 176 0.09 18.82 -42.62
C GLY A 176 1.46 18.95 -43.33
N PRO A 177 2.55 18.45 -42.72
CA PRO A 177 3.87 18.56 -43.32
C PRO A 177 3.90 17.92 -44.72
N LYS A 178 4.21 18.71 -45.76
CA LYS A 178 4.39 18.22 -47.15
C LYS A 178 5.46 17.13 -47.26
N ARG A 179 6.42 17.12 -46.33
CA ARG A 179 7.49 16.13 -46.19
C ARG A 179 7.68 15.83 -44.72
N GLN A 180 7.85 14.56 -44.37
CA GLN A 180 8.10 14.15 -43.00
C GLN A 180 9.38 14.82 -42.46
N GLU A 181 9.26 15.53 -41.35
CA GLU A 181 10.40 16.21 -40.72
C GLU A 181 11.39 15.18 -40.15
N PRO A 182 12.71 15.39 -40.26
CA PRO A 182 13.70 14.49 -39.66
C PRO A 182 13.43 14.25 -38.18
N VAL A 183 13.71 13.03 -37.68
CA VAL A 183 13.50 12.68 -36.25
C VAL A 183 14.21 13.67 -35.33
N THR A 184 15.43 14.10 -35.69
CA THR A 184 16.22 15.09 -34.93
C THR A 184 15.57 16.48 -34.81
N ARG A 185 14.55 16.78 -35.62
CA ARG A 185 13.85 18.08 -35.61
C ARG A 185 12.42 18.01 -35.04
N SER A 186 11.87 16.82 -34.81
CA SER A 186 10.50 16.65 -34.34
C SER A 186 10.48 15.99 -32.96
N LEU A 187 10.17 16.79 -31.94
CA LEU A 187 10.08 16.32 -30.55
C LEU A 187 9.08 15.17 -30.39
N VAL A 188 7.93 15.26 -31.07
CA VAL A 188 6.89 14.21 -31.09
C VAL A 188 7.47 12.88 -31.60
N ARG A 189 8.24 12.92 -32.69
CA ARG A 189 8.88 11.71 -33.25
C ARG A 189 9.98 11.15 -32.32
N GLN A 190 10.72 12.01 -31.65
CA GLN A 190 11.76 11.59 -30.69
C GLN A 190 11.15 10.86 -29.49
N LEU A 191 10.03 11.38 -28.97
CA LEU A 191 9.36 10.84 -27.81
C LEU A 191 8.48 9.63 -28.10
N THR A 192 8.12 9.37 -29.37
CA THR A 192 7.21 8.26 -29.73
C THR A 192 7.69 6.92 -29.18
N THR A 193 9.01 6.68 -29.12
CA THR A 193 9.56 5.43 -28.63
C THR A 193 9.64 5.35 -27.11
N SER A 194 9.71 6.48 -26.39
CA SER A 194 9.94 6.52 -24.93
C SER A 194 8.85 7.27 -24.14
N SER A 195 7.70 7.55 -24.76
CA SER A 195 6.62 8.36 -24.17
C SER A 195 6.00 7.75 -22.90
N SER A 196 5.97 6.42 -22.79
CA SER A 196 5.43 5.76 -21.60
C SER A 196 6.28 6.01 -20.35
N LEU A 197 7.61 6.18 -20.50
CA LEU A 197 8.50 6.49 -19.37
C LEU A 197 8.22 7.89 -18.81
N GLY A 198 8.14 8.90 -19.68
CA GLY A 198 7.82 10.27 -19.26
C GLY A 198 6.45 10.35 -18.58
N SER A 199 5.44 9.72 -19.17
CA SER A 199 4.10 9.60 -18.59
C SER A 199 4.11 8.92 -17.22
N ALA A 200 4.85 7.82 -17.06
CA ALA A 200 4.93 7.09 -15.79
C ALA A 200 5.55 7.94 -14.67
N LEU A 201 6.55 8.76 -15.00
CA LEU A 201 7.20 9.70 -14.07
C LEU A 201 6.27 10.84 -13.66
N VAL A 202 5.63 11.52 -14.63
CA VAL A 202 4.80 12.70 -14.34
C VAL A 202 3.55 12.35 -13.52
N ARG A 203 3.01 11.13 -13.67
CA ARG A 203 1.84 10.66 -12.92
C ARG A 203 2.15 10.32 -11.45
N ARG A 204 3.43 10.30 -11.05
CA ARG A 204 3.88 10.01 -9.67
C ARG A 204 4.79 11.12 -9.14
N PRO A 205 4.36 12.40 -9.16
CA PRO A 205 5.22 13.53 -8.84
C PRO A 205 5.77 13.49 -7.40
N ARG A 206 5.05 12.85 -6.48
CA ARG A 206 5.41 12.77 -5.05
C ARG A 206 6.10 11.48 -4.64
N LEU A 207 6.37 10.59 -5.59
CA LEU A 207 7.25 9.44 -5.35
C LEU A 207 8.61 9.89 -4.82
N TRP A 208 9.10 11.03 -5.27
CA TRP A 208 10.38 11.61 -4.89
C TRP A 208 10.37 12.16 -3.47
N ASP A 209 9.24 12.75 -3.03
CA ASP A 209 9.00 13.18 -1.64
C ASP A 209 9.13 12.04 -0.62
N SER A 210 9.05 10.77 -1.07
CA SER A 210 9.20 9.59 -0.21
C SER A 210 10.63 9.08 -0.09
N LEU A 211 11.58 9.57 -0.89
CA LEU A 211 12.98 9.17 -0.81
C LEU A 211 13.68 10.08 0.19
N SER A 212 14.45 9.53 1.12
CA SER A 212 15.10 10.38 2.12
C SER A 212 16.14 11.31 1.48
N ALA A 213 16.39 12.44 2.12
CA ALA A 213 17.55 13.28 1.88
C ALA A 213 17.69 13.96 0.50
N TYR A 214 16.72 13.95 -0.43
CA TYR A 214 16.88 14.73 -1.67
C TYR A 214 16.72 16.24 -1.39
N ALA A 215 17.75 17.02 -1.74
CA ALA A 215 17.78 18.48 -1.64
C ALA A 215 17.27 19.16 -2.92
N GLY A 216 17.24 18.43 -4.03
CA GLY A 216 16.80 18.93 -5.33
C GLY A 216 16.76 17.82 -6.37
N ILE A 217 15.93 18.02 -7.40
CA ILE A 217 15.76 17.09 -8.50
C ILE A 217 15.62 17.86 -9.81
N GLU A 218 16.40 17.46 -10.79
CA GLU A 218 16.33 17.96 -12.16
C GLU A 218 16.04 16.80 -13.08
N VAL A 219 15.19 17.03 -14.08
CA VAL A 219 14.87 16.00 -15.05
C VAL A 219 15.05 16.54 -16.45
N GLY A 220 15.85 15.83 -17.24
CA GLY A 220 16.13 16.15 -18.62
C GLY A 220 15.98 14.93 -19.52
N THR A 221 16.22 15.16 -20.80
CA THR A 221 16.15 14.13 -21.82
C THR A 221 17.43 14.13 -22.66
N ARG A 222 17.83 12.96 -23.15
CA ARG A 222 18.99 12.80 -24.01
C ARG A 222 18.68 11.86 -25.16
N MET A 223 18.99 12.28 -26.38
CA MET A 223 18.88 11.42 -27.57
C MET A 223 19.90 10.28 -27.50
N SER A 224 19.44 9.08 -27.81
CA SER A 224 20.20 7.83 -27.90
C SER A 224 19.87 7.08 -29.21
N ASP A 225 20.63 6.05 -29.55
CA ASP A 225 20.43 5.27 -30.79
C ASP A 225 19.07 4.56 -30.85
N HIS A 226 18.45 4.32 -29.69
CA HIS A 226 17.18 3.62 -29.54
C HIS A 226 16.02 4.56 -29.21
N GLY A 227 16.24 5.89 -29.18
CA GLY A 227 15.20 6.88 -28.91
C GLY A 227 15.68 8.02 -28.03
N LEU A 228 14.87 8.34 -27.01
CA LEU A 228 15.14 9.42 -26.07
C LEU A 228 15.13 8.87 -24.64
N ASP A 229 16.26 8.99 -23.97
CA ASP A 229 16.48 8.58 -22.59
C ASP A 229 16.05 9.68 -21.63
N TRP A 230 15.44 9.29 -20.52
CA TRP A 230 15.08 10.19 -19.43
C TRP A 230 16.21 10.19 -18.41
N ILE A 231 16.71 11.37 -18.06
CA ILE A 231 17.81 11.53 -17.09
C ILE A 231 17.28 12.33 -15.91
N VAL A 232 17.28 11.72 -14.73
CA VAL A 232 16.93 12.36 -13.46
C VAL A 232 18.21 12.59 -12.68
N ASN A 233 18.59 13.84 -12.45
CA ASN A 233 19.68 14.19 -11.55
C ASN A 233 19.08 14.56 -10.19
N ARG A 234 19.39 13.79 -9.15
CA ARG A 234 19.00 14.06 -7.77
C ARG A 234 20.21 14.50 -6.95
N SER A 235 20.02 15.52 -6.14
CA SER A 235 20.98 16.02 -5.16
C SER A 235 20.64 15.45 -3.80
N VAL A 236 21.56 14.75 -3.13
CA VAL A 236 21.31 14.06 -1.85
C VAL A 236 22.11 14.73 -0.72
N ALA A 237 21.41 15.08 0.37
CA ALA A 237 21.93 15.71 1.58
C ALA A 237 22.16 14.66 2.67
N GLY A 238 23.35 14.05 2.69
CA GLY A 238 23.70 13.05 3.70
C GLY A 238 24.88 12.17 3.27
N PRO A 239 25.36 11.27 4.15
CA PRO A 239 26.36 10.27 3.81
C PRO A 239 25.78 9.06 3.05
N ASP A 240 24.50 8.75 3.22
CA ASP A 240 23.89 7.53 2.68
C ASP A 240 23.03 7.85 1.44
N PHE A 241 23.40 7.26 0.30
CA PHE A 241 22.52 7.21 -0.86
C PHE A 241 21.52 6.06 -0.65
N GLU A 242 20.25 6.37 -0.38
CA GLU A 242 19.20 5.34 -0.36
C GLU A 242 18.84 4.89 -1.80
N GLU A 243 19.78 4.26 -2.51
CA GLU A 243 19.57 3.71 -3.85
C GLU A 243 18.72 2.44 -3.81
N ASP A 244 18.88 1.58 -2.81
CA ASP A 244 18.09 0.35 -2.69
C ASP A 244 16.60 0.66 -2.53
N ARG A 245 16.28 1.74 -1.79
CA ARG A 245 14.92 2.26 -1.68
C ARG A 245 14.43 2.81 -3.02
N LEU A 246 15.22 3.62 -3.71
CA LEU A 246 14.87 4.13 -5.04
C LEU A 246 14.58 2.98 -6.02
N ILE A 247 15.44 1.96 -6.03
CA ILE A 247 15.30 0.77 -6.86
C ILE A 247 13.99 0.08 -6.50
N GLY A 248 13.78 -0.30 -5.23
CA GLY A 248 12.56 -0.95 -4.78
C GLY A 248 11.29 -0.19 -5.17
N VAL A 249 11.32 1.14 -5.04
CA VAL A 249 10.21 2.04 -5.41
C VAL A 249 9.93 2.03 -6.90
N LEU A 250 10.95 2.15 -7.75
CA LEU A 250 10.76 2.25 -9.20
C LEU A 250 10.43 0.90 -9.84
N THR A 251 10.89 -0.21 -9.24
CA THR A 251 10.62 -1.58 -9.71
C THR A 251 9.27 -2.12 -9.25
N ASP A 252 8.65 -1.54 -8.22
CA ASP A 252 7.34 -1.99 -7.73
C ASP A 252 6.24 -1.81 -8.79
N HIS A 253 5.41 -2.83 -8.98
CA HIS A 253 4.39 -2.86 -10.02
C HIS A 253 3.10 -2.09 -9.67
N VAL A 254 2.90 -1.76 -8.40
CA VAL A 254 1.67 -1.15 -7.87
C VAL A 254 1.88 0.34 -7.59
N VAL A 255 2.88 0.69 -6.79
CA VAL A 255 3.20 2.10 -6.45
C VAL A 255 4.20 2.70 -7.41
N GLY A 256 5.14 1.86 -7.84
CA GLY A 256 6.18 2.23 -8.76
C GLY A 256 5.69 2.27 -10.20
N CYS A 257 6.68 2.26 -11.08
CA CYS A 257 6.50 2.22 -12.51
C CYS A 257 6.69 0.79 -13.05
N GLY A 258 6.90 -0.21 -12.19
CA GLY A 258 7.19 -1.59 -12.57
C GLY A 258 8.43 -1.73 -13.44
N LEU A 259 9.41 -0.83 -13.29
CA LEU A 259 10.58 -0.82 -14.14
C LEU A 259 11.50 -2.00 -13.82
N ARG A 260 12.36 -2.37 -14.77
CA ARG A 260 13.40 -3.36 -14.56
C ARG A 260 14.74 -2.66 -14.39
N LEU A 261 15.45 -3.01 -13.32
CA LEU A 261 16.84 -2.59 -13.13
C LEU A 261 17.73 -3.17 -14.23
N LEU A 262 18.49 -2.31 -14.89
CA LEU A 262 19.51 -2.69 -15.87
C LEU A 262 20.88 -2.78 -15.21
N ASP A 263 21.29 -1.70 -14.58
CA ASP A 263 22.58 -1.56 -13.92
C ASP A 263 22.48 -0.57 -12.75
N HIS A 264 23.37 -0.76 -11.78
CA HIS A 264 23.53 0.09 -10.60
C HIS A 264 25.03 0.21 -10.32
N TYR A 265 25.53 1.44 -10.34
CA TYR A 265 26.93 1.75 -10.07
C TYR A 265 27.01 2.92 -9.08
N CYS A 266 27.76 2.74 -8.00
CA CYS A 266 28.04 3.79 -7.03
C CYS A 266 29.54 4.01 -6.90
N ASP A 267 29.91 5.29 -6.85
CA ASP A 267 31.25 5.76 -6.54
C ASP A 267 31.19 6.73 -5.34
N ALA A 268 32.33 7.23 -4.86
CA ALA A 268 32.46 7.96 -3.58
C ALA A 268 31.56 9.21 -3.39
N GLY A 269 30.94 9.72 -4.46
CA GLY A 269 30.00 10.86 -4.40
C GLY A 269 28.92 10.87 -5.47
N LEU A 270 28.78 9.79 -6.25
CA LEU A 270 27.82 9.68 -7.34
C LEU A 270 27.32 8.23 -7.45
N CYS A 271 26.02 8.04 -7.37
CA CYS A 271 25.37 6.79 -7.74
C CYS A 271 24.59 6.97 -9.04
N THR A 272 24.66 5.99 -9.93
CA THR A 272 23.89 5.94 -11.17
C THR A 272 23.12 4.63 -11.23
N VAL A 273 21.82 4.74 -11.41
CA VAL A 273 20.91 3.61 -11.55
C VAL A 273 20.18 3.71 -12.88
N ARG A 274 20.17 2.64 -13.66
CA ARG A 274 19.51 2.62 -14.97
C ARG A 274 18.40 1.61 -15.00
N PHE A 275 17.28 2.02 -15.57
CA PHE A 275 16.07 1.22 -15.65
C PHE A 275 15.52 1.16 -17.07
N THR A 276 14.84 0.07 -17.38
CA THR A 276 14.09 -0.12 -18.63
C THR A 276 12.63 -0.49 -18.33
N PRO A 277 11.68 -0.16 -19.20
CA PRO A 277 10.32 -0.71 -19.13
C PRO A 277 10.31 -2.25 -19.13
N PRO A 278 9.32 -2.90 -18.51
CA PRO A 278 9.17 -4.35 -18.58
C PRO A 278 8.89 -4.83 -20.03
N PRO A 279 9.41 -6.00 -20.45
CA PRO A 279 9.22 -6.52 -21.79
C PRO A 279 7.73 -6.79 -22.06
N GLY A 280 7.27 -6.52 -23.29
CA GLY A 280 5.86 -6.64 -23.68
C GLY A 280 4.94 -5.55 -23.12
N ALA A 281 5.34 -4.86 -22.05
CA ALA A 281 4.64 -3.70 -21.54
C ALA A 281 5.00 -2.43 -22.33
N TRP A 282 4.03 -1.52 -22.46
CA TRP A 282 4.19 -0.12 -22.90
C TRP A 282 4.58 0.11 -24.38
N ARG A 283 4.87 -0.94 -25.17
CA ARG A 283 5.38 -0.82 -26.57
C ARG A 283 6.59 0.14 -26.68
N SER A 284 7.28 0.42 -25.57
CA SER A 284 8.25 1.50 -25.46
C SER A 284 9.69 0.99 -25.41
N ARG A 285 10.61 1.73 -26.04
CA ARG A 285 12.07 1.59 -25.95
C ARG A 285 12.65 2.86 -25.31
N GLY A 286 13.58 2.71 -24.38
CA GLY A 286 14.22 3.86 -23.73
C GLY A 286 14.71 3.51 -22.33
N ILE A 287 15.63 4.32 -21.82
CA ILE A 287 16.24 4.11 -20.51
C ILE A 287 15.90 5.29 -19.60
N LEU A 288 15.50 4.98 -18.37
CA LEU A 288 15.48 5.93 -17.27
C LEU A 288 16.82 5.83 -16.54
N THR A 289 17.59 6.90 -16.55
CA THR A 289 18.85 7.01 -15.79
C THR A 289 18.65 7.95 -14.61
N VAL A 290 18.78 7.45 -13.39
CA VAL A 290 18.79 8.27 -12.18
C VAL A 290 20.23 8.43 -11.72
N ARG A 291 20.68 9.68 -11.57
CA ARG A 291 22.01 10.06 -11.11
C ARG A 291 21.88 10.79 -9.79
N SER A 292 22.51 10.27 -8.76
CA SER A 292 22.41 10.75 -7.39
C SER A 292 23.75 11.30 -6.97
N SER A 293 23.84 12.61 -6.82
CA SER A 293 25.07 13.29 -6.44
C SER A 293 24.99 13.83 -5.02
N ARG A 294 26.08 13.72 -4.27
CA ARG A 294 26.16 14.26 -2.91
C ARG A 294 26.38 15.77 -2.95
N VAL A 295 25.64 16.52 -2.13
CA VAL A 295 25.88 17.97 -1.96
C VAL A 295 26.67 18.22 -0.67
N PRO A 296 27.89 18.79 -0.74
CA PRO A 296 28.64 19.19 0.44
C PRO A 296 27.99 20.41 1.10
N GLY A 297 27.70 20.34 2.40
CA GLY A 297 27.41 21.54 3.20
C GLY A 297 25.97 22.07 3.19
N ALA A 298 24.97 21.29 2.75
CA ALA A 298 23.59 21.66 3.07
C ALA A 298 23.43 21.68 4.60
N PRO A 299 22.82 22.72 5.21
CA PRO A 299 22.47 22.68 6.62
C PRO A 299 21.69 21.39 6.85
N ARG A 300 21.96 20.69 7.96
CA ARG A 300 21.02 19.73 8.52
C ARG A 300 19.76 20.50 8.94
N THR A 301 19.02 21.08 7.99
CA THR A 301 17.59 21.23 8.17
C THR A 301 17.12 19.84 8.56
N GLN A 302 16.32 19.74 9.63
CA GLN A 302 15.59 18.52 9.95
C GLN A 302 14.75 18.20 8.70
N ALA A 303 15.33 17.50 7.74
CA ALA A 303 14.61 16.96 6.62
C ALA A 303 13.59 16.06 7.28
N ALA A 304 12.31 16.39 7.08
CA ALA A 304 11.25 15.49 7.49
C ALA A 304 11.66 14.11 6.95
N GLY A 305 11.76 13.12 7.86
CA GLY A 305 12.09 11.76 7.48
C GLY A 305 11.22 11.33 6.28
N PRO A 306 11.73 10.44 5.43
CA PRO A 306 11.02 10.03 4.23
C PRO A 306 9.58 9.66 4.59
N ARG A 307 8.62 10.22 3.86
CA ARG A 307 7.20 9.91 4.13
C ARG A 307 6.96 8.46 3.70
N PRO A 308 6.44 7.61 4.59
CA PRO A 308 6.19 6.24 4.21
C PRO A 308 5.11 6.18 3.15
N LEU A 309 5.42 5.57 2.00
CA LEU A 309 4.39 5.26 1.01
C LEU A 309 3.66 4.04 1.49
N THR A 310 2.37 4.17 1.75
CA THR A 310 1.55 3.11 2.36
C THR A 310 1.42 1.81 1.56
N VAL A 311 1.91 1.77 0.32
CA VAL A 311 1.93 0.56 -0.53
C VAL A 311 3.36 0.16 -0.92
N LEU A 312 4.38 1.01 -0.67
CA LEU A 312 5.75 0.49 -0.65
C LEU A 312 5.88 -0.43 0.54
N GLY A 313 6.63 -1.50 0.32
CA GLY A 313 7.09 -2.46 1.32
C GLY A 313 7.92 -1.90 2.46
N GLU A 314 7.83 -0.60 2.79
CA GLU A 314 8.24 -0.17 4.11
C GLU A 314 7.35 -0.89 5.11
N PRO A 315 7.93 -1.68 6.02
CA PRO A 315 7.16 -2.34 7.04
C PRO A 315 6.38 -1.24 7.75
N ARG A 316 5.06 -1.22 7.55
CA ARG A 316 4.21 -0.45 8.44
C ARG A 316 4.58 -0.95 9.82
N GLY A 317 5.09 -0.05 10.66
CA GLY A 317 5.32 -0.36 12.05
C GLY A 317 4.09 -1.11 12.53
N PHE A 318 4.31 -2.30 13.09
CA PHE A 318 3.23 -3.14 13.58
C PHE A 318 2.26 -2.25 14.35
N SER A 319 0.95 -2.48 14.24
CA SER A 319 0.02 -1.89 15.20
C SER A 319 0.37 -2.50 16.55
N ARG A 320 1.32 -1.86 17.25
CA ARG A 320 1.83 -2.31 18.53
C ARG A 320 0.79 -1.90 19.57
N PRO A 321 0.44 -2.79 20.50
CA PRO A 321 -0.26 -2.37 21.69
C PRO A 321 0.53 -1.25 22.35
N ARG A 322 -0.14 -0.16 22.76
CA ARG A 322 0.49 0.84 23.61
C ARG A 322 0.71 0.21 24.98
N THR A 323 1.87 -0.39 25.19
CA THR A 323 2.32 -0.76 26.53
C THR A 323 2.69 0.53 27.25
N GLY A 324 1.87 0.94 28.22
CA GLY A 324 2.39 1.79 29.29
C GLY A 324 3.58 1.06 29.89
N SER A 325 4.75 1.69 29.89
CA SER A 325 5.97 1.08 30.42
C SER A 325 5.70 0.56 31.82
N ILE A 326 5.89 -0.74 32.04
CA ILE A 326 5.92 -1.32 33.38
C ILE A 326 7.21 -0.80 34.01
N SER A 327 7.11 0.35 34.67
CA SER A 327 8.16 0.86 35.55
C SER A 327 8.03 0.06 36.83
N GLU A 328 9.05 -0.74 37.14
CA GLU A 328 9.23 -1.28 38.47
C GLU A 328 9.27 -0.12 39.47
N GLY A 329 8.40 -0.16 40.47
CA GLY A 329 8.40 0.80 41.58
C GLY A 329 7.39 1.94 41.46
N LYS A 330 6.11 1.66 41.71
CA LYS A 330 5.29 2.29 42.77
C LYS A 330 3.84 1.90 42.57
N GLU A 331 3.25 1.42 43.66
CA GLU A 331 1.84 1.11 43.81
C GLU A 331 0.96 2.28 43.34
N ASP A 332 -0.15 1.92 42.71
CA ASP A 332 -1.28 2.77 42.29
C ASP A 332 -1.17 3.56 40.96
N ARG A 333 -1.07 2.81 39.85
CA ARG A 333 -1.49 3.29 38.52
C ARG A 333 -2.40 2.28 37.84
N ASP A 334 -3.55 2.78 37.37
CA ASP A 334 -4.54 2.10 36.53
C ASP A 334 -3.85 1.15 35.52
N HIS A 335 -3.97 -0.16 35.76
CA HIS A 335 -3.50 -1.16 34.81
C HIS A 335 -4.41 -1.06 33.57
N ALA A 336 -3.84 -0.74 32.41
CA ALA A 336 -4.55 -0.74 31.15
C ALA A 336 -4.18 -2.01 30.38
N GLY A 337 -4.90 -3.10 30.63
CA GLY A 337 -4.78 -4.34 29.88
C GLY A 337 -4.90 -4.12 28.36
N THR A 338 -4.18 -4.92 27.60
CA THR A 338 -4.20 -4.88 26.12
C THR A 338 -5.26 -5.81 25.57
N VAL A 339 -6.14 -5.30 24.69
CA VAL A 339 -7.18 -6.10 24.02
C VAL A 339 -6.74 -6.48 22.60
N ILE A 340 -6.63 -7.78 22.35
CA ILE A 340 -6.29 -8.37 21.05
C ILE A 340 -7.53 -9.11 20.55
N GLN A 341 -8.01 -8.71 19.39
CA GLN A 341 -9.13 -9.38 18.77
C GLN A 341 -8.62 -10.45 17.79
N LEU A 342 -9.07 -11.69 17.97
CA LEU A 342 -8.93 -12.72 16.95
C LEU A 342 -10.15 -12.71 16.04
N THR A 343 -9.93 -12.70 14.73
CA THR A 343 -10.99 -12.76 13.72
C THR A 343 -10.56 -13.71 12.60
N GLY A 344 -11.51 -14.34 11.92
CA GLY A 344 -11.25 -15.14 10.72
C GLY A 344 -11.84 -14.47 9.47
N LYS A 345 -11.91 -15.21 8.36
CA LYS A 345 -12.51 -14.74 7.10
C LYS A 345 -14.03 -14.93 7.10
N PRO A 346 -14.82 -13.94 6.64
CA PRO A 346 -16.24 -14.13 6.35
C PRO A 346 -16.43 -14.97 5.07
N ARG A 347 -16.97 -16.18 5.22
CA ARG A 347 -17.46 -17.15 4.20
C ARG A 347 -16.53 -18.31 3.74
N THR A 348 -17.24 -19.40 3.40
CA THR A 348 -17.00 -20.77 2.89
C THR A 348 -15.74 -21.58 3.26
N TYR A 349 -14.62 -20.96 3.65
CA TYR A 349 -13.39 -21.69 4.03
C TYR A 349 -12.59 -21.01 5.16
N GLY A 350 -13.20 -20.06 5.87
CA GLY A 350 -12.59 -19.35 6.99
C GLY A 350 -12.66 -20.13 8.30
N ILE A 351 -11.73 -19.83 9.21
CA ILE A 351 -11.68 -20.35 10.59
C ILE A 351 -13.00 -20.02 11.31
N GLY A 352 -13.66 -21.04 11.85
CA GLY A 352 -14.92 -20.90 12.57
C GLY A 352 -14.74 -20.19 13.92
N ARG A 353 -15.83 -19.67 14.49
CA ARG A 353 -15.81 -19.02 15.82
C ARG A 353 -15.31 -19.96 16.93
N GLU A 354 -15.70 -21.23 16.90
CA GLU A 354 -15.26 -22.23 17.88
C GLU A 354 -13.75 -22.44 17.82
N GLU A 355 -13.20 -22.50 16.62
CA GLU A 355 -11.75 -22.63 16.39
C GLU A 355 -11.01 -21.36 16.83
N LEU A 356 -11.53 -20.16 16.55
CA LEU A 356 -10.99 -18.91 17.10
C LEU A 356 -11.00 -18.90 18.64
N SER A 357 -12.06 -19.42 19.25
CA SER A 357 -12.21 -19.48 20.71
C SER A 357 -11.19 -20.44 21.31
N TRP A 358 -10.99 -21.60 20.68
CA TRP A 358 -9.95 -22.55 21.06
C TRP A 358 -8.55 -21.93 20.95
N ILE A 359 -8.23 -21.29 19.82
CA ILE A 359 -6.92 -20.63 19.63
C ILE A 359 -6.71 -19.57 20.70
N ALA A 360 -7.75 -18.79 21.03
CA ALA A 360 -7.68 -17.81 22.09
C ALA A 360 -7.36 -18.44 23.46
N GLU A 361 -8.02 -19.55 23.80
CA GLU A 361 -7.76 -20.28 25.04
C GLU A 361 -6.32 -20.83 25.10
N GLN A 362 -5.77 -21.33 23.98
CA GLN A 362 -4.39 -21.82 23.93
C GLN A 362 -3.37 -20.70 24.13
N ILE A 363 -3.52 -19.59 23.40
CA ILE A 363 -2.64 -18.42 23.55
C ILE A 363 -2.69 -17.90 24.99
N ALA A 364 -3.89 -17.74 25.55
CA ALA A 364 -4.06 -17.28 26.92
C ALA A 364 -3.48 -18.25 27.96
N ALA A 365 -3.54 -19.56 27.69
CA ALA A 365 -2.94 -20.58 28.54
C ALA A 365 -1.41 -20.51 28.53
N VAL A 366 -0.77 -20.30 27.36
CA VAL A 366 0.68 -20.11 27.29
C VAL A 366 1.10 -18.87 28.08
N TRP A 367 0.44 -17.74 27.87
CA TRP A 367 0.71 -16.50 28.61
C TRP A 367 0.50 -16.66 30.12
N ALA A 368 -0.55 -17.38 30.54
CA ALA A 368 -0.78 -17.65 31.95
C ALA A 368 0.29 -18.58 32.54
N ALA A 369 0.77 -19.57 31.78
CA ALA A 369 1.89 -20.42 32.19
C ALA A 369 3.21 -19.63 32.31
N GLN A 370 3.36 -18.56 31.53
CA GLN A 370 4.47 -17.59 31.63
C GLN A 370 4.31 -16.57 32.78
N GLY A 371 3.23 -16.64 33.56
CA GLY A 371 3.00 -15.81 34.74
C GLY A 371 2.12 -14.58 34.51
N LEU A 372 1.53 -14.38 33.32
CA LEU A 372 0.64 -13.25 33.04
C LEU A 372 -0.78 -13.46 33.58
N SER A 373 -1.47 -12.37 33.89
CA SER A 373 -2.90 -12.36 34.16
C SER A 373 -3.67 -12.22 32.85
N THR A 374 -4.35 -13.27 32.40
CA THR A 374 -4.98 -13.33 31.08
C THR A 374 -6.48 -13.55 31.13
N ALA A 375 -7.17 -13.00 30.15
CA ALA A 375 -8.60 -13.13 29.98
C ALA A 375 -9.00 -13.43 28.53
N VAL A 376 -10.01 -14.29 28.37
CA VAL A 376 -10.71 -14.53 27.11
C VAL A 376 -12.13 -14.01 27.22
N VAL A 377 -12.52 -13.08 26.36
CA VAL A 377 -13.89 -12.53 26.29
C VAL A 377 -14.55 -13.05 25.02
N LEU A 378 -15.64 -13.79 25.19
CA LEU A 378 -16.42 -14.41 24.13
C LEU A 378 -17.75 -13.66 23.98
N ALA A 379 -17.93 -12.91 22.88
CA ALA A 379 -19.18 -12.20 22.58
C ALA A 379 -20.13 -13.11 21.78
N ARG A 380 -21.21 -13.63 22.39
CA ARG A 380 -22.19 -14.56 21.76
C ARG A 380 -23.62 -14.14 21.97
N ASP A 381 -24.45 -14.34 20.94
CA ASP A 381 -25.90 -14.08 20.96
C ASP A 381 -26.69 -14.92 22.00
N GLU A 382 -26.17 -16.05 22.49
CA GLU A 382 -26.71 -16.74 23.67
C GLU A 382 -25.59 -17.33 24.55
N PRO A 383 -25.64 -17.20 25.90
CA PRO A 383 -24.91 -18.11 26.75
C PRO A 383 -25.57 -19.49 26.63
N ASP A 384 -24.83 -20.54 26.26
CA ASP A 384 -25.34 -21.91 26.33
C ASP A 384 -25.93 -22.18 27.74
N ARG A 385 -27.25 -22.06 27.84
CA ARG A 385 -28.04 -22.53 28.97
C ARG A 385 -28.35 -24.01 28.78
N ILE A 386 -27.31 -24.80 28.56
CA ILE A 386 -27.40 -26.25 28.74
C ILE A 386 -26.22 -26.70 29.60
N ALA A 387 -26.17 -26.17 30.83
CA ALA A 387 -25.57 -26.89 31.93
C ALA A 387 -26.71 -27.65 32.63
N PHE A 388 -27.11 -28.80 32.08
CA PHE A 388 -27.57 -29.85 32.99
C PHE A 388 -26.36 -30.15 33.88
N GLY A 389 -26.46 -29.75 35.14
CA GLY A 389 -25.43 -30.04 36.13
C GLY A 389 -25.28 -31.55 36.19
N ASP A 390 -24.18 -32.06 35.64
CA ASP A 390 -23.80 -33.45 35.82
C ASP A 390 -23.30 -33.58 37.27
N PRO A 391 -24.00 -34.32 38.15
CA PRO A 391 -23.66 -34.45 39.57
C PRO A 391 -22.35 -35.20 39.81
N THR A 392 -21.66 -35.68 38.76
CA THR A 392 -20.38 -36.37 38.85
C THR A 392 -19.15 -35.46 38.69
N ARG A 393 -19.32 -34.15 38.55
CA ARG A 393 -18.22 -33.20 38.30
C ARG A 393 -17.48 -32.79 39.59
N PRO A 394 -16.14 -32.71 39.59
CA PRO A 394 -15.39 -32.20 40.73
C PRO A 394 -15.52 -30.66 40.84
N SER A 395 -15.78 -30.17 42.05
CA SER A 395 -16.17 -28.77 42.33
C SER A 395 -15.17 -27.71 41.83
N TRP A 396 -13.87 -28.03 41.82
CA TRP A 396 -12.81 -27.11 41.38
C TRP A 396 -12.90 -26.74 39.88
N ALA A 397 -13.56 -27.56 39.06
CA ALA A 397 -13.79 -27.29 37.63
C ALA A 397 -14.97 -26.34 37.37
N THR A 398 -15.74 -26.00 38.41
CA THR A 398 -16.88 -25.06 38.34
C THR A 398 -16.84 -23.98 39.43
N ASP A 399 -15.78 -23.94 40.23
CA ASP A 399 -15.70 -23.02 41.35
C ASP A 399 -15.62 -21.56 40.88
N ARG A 400 -16.68 -20.80 41.20
CA ARG A 400 -16.64 -19.34 41.22
C ARG A 400 -15.83 -18.93 42.44
N VAL A 401 -14.64 -18.35 42.23
CA VAL A 401 -13.79 -17.90 43.35
C VAL A 401 -14.03 -16.39 43.60
N PRO A 402 -14.11 -15.96 44.88
CA PRO A 402 -14.92 -14.82 45.31
C PRO A 402 -14.21 -13.47 45.14
N SER A 403 -15.02 -12.41 44.86
CA SER A 403 -14.72 -10.95 44.79
C SER A 403 -14.80 -10.26 43.41
N ALA A 404 -15.01 -10.99 42.31
CA ALA A 404 -15.12 -10.38 40.97
C ALA A 404 -16.59 -10.26 40.49
N ALA A 405 -16.90 -9.15 39.84
CA ALA A 405 -18.21 -8.80 39.26
C ALA A 405 -18.83 -9.95 38.42
N ALA A 406 -20.17 -10.04 38.42
CA ALA A 406 -20.95 -11.14 37.85
C ALA A 406 -20.45 -11.61 36.47
N GLY A 407 -20.03 -12.89 36.36
CA GLY A 407 -19.89 -13.60 35.08
C GLY A 407 -18.52 -14.19 34.73
N TRP A 408 -17.43 -13.82 35.41
CA TRP A 408 -16.10 -14.38 35.13
C TRP A 408 -15.95 -15.82 35.63
N HIS A 409 -15.36 -16.68 34.80
CA HIS A 409 -15.07 -18.07 35.11
C HIS A 409 -13.57 -18.35 35.00
N ARG A 410 -13.00 -19.03 35.99
CA ARG A 410 -11.62 -19.49 35.89
C ARG A 410 -11.59 -20.64 34.88
N LEU A 411 -10.76 -20.53 33.84
CA LEU A 411 -10.67 -21.61 32.86
C LEU A 411 -9.90 -22.80 33.46
N ARG A 412 -8.75 -22.52 34.10
CA ARG A 412 -7.79 -23.53 34.58
C ARG A 412 -6.97 -23.07 35.79
N ILE A 413 -6.40 -24.04 36.51
CA ILE A 413 -5.36 -23.79 37.51
C ILE A 413 -4.05 -23.51 36.77
N THR A 414 -3.38 -22.43 37.16
CA THR A 414 -2.18 -21.88 36.54
C THR A 414 -1.07 -21.82 37.59
N PRO A 415 0.20 -22.04 37.22
CA PRO A 415 1.32 -21.80 38.13
C PRO A 415 1.32 -20.32 38.57
N PRO A 416 1.46 -20.02 39.87
CA PRO A 416 1.63 -18.64 40.32
C PRO A 416 2.86 -18.00 39.64
N PRO A 417 2.81 -16.71 39.25
CA PRO A 417 1.74 -15.73 39.52
C PRO A 417 0.60 -15.70 38.48
N GLY A 418 0.65 -16.55 37.46
CA GLY A 418 -0.25 -16.49 36.31
C GLY A 418 -1.70 -16.77 36.64
N LYS A 419 -2.61 -16.23 35.80
CA LYS A 419 -4.06 -16.36 35.95
C LYS A 419 -4.71 -16.50 34.58
N LEU A 420 -5.71 -17.39 34.46
CA LEU A 420 -6.45 -17.60 33.21
C LEU A 420 -7.95 -17.61 33.45
N TRP A 421 -8.64 -16.65 32.81
CA TRP A 421 -10.07 -16.42 32.99
C TRP A 421 -10.80 -16.32 31.68
N THR A 422 -12.08 -16.66 31.69
CA THR A 422 -13.00 -16.52 30.56
C THR A 422 -14.28 -15.83 30.97
N LEU A 423 -14.87 -15.05 30.07
CA LEU A 423 -16.15 -14.40 30.24
C LEU A 423 -16.93 -14.49 28.94
N ALA A 424 -18.11 -15.10 29.00
CA ALA A 424 -19.08 -15.04 27.92
C ALA A 424 -20.04 -13.88 28.16
N VAL A 425 -20.17 -12.98 27.18
CA VAL A 425 -21.14 -11.88 27.21
C VAL A 425 -22.06 -11.94 25.99
N PRO A 426 -23.31 -11.47 26.13
CA PRO A 426 -24.17 -11.17 24.98
C PRO A 426 -23.42 -10.31 23.96
N GLU A 427 -23.72 -10.49 22.69
CA GLU A 427 -23.11 -9.73 21.59
C GLU A 427 -23.70 -8.32 21.45
N ASP A 428 -23.83 -7.65 22.60
CA ASP A 428 -24.28 -6.27 22.75
C ASP A 428 -23.06 -5.36 22.98
N ASN A 429 -23.03 -4.22 22.29
CA ASN A 429 -21.89 -3.31 22.31
C ASN A 429 -21.59 -2.76 23.71
N GLU A 430 -22.62 -2.42 24.49
CA GLU A 430 -22.44 -1.87 25.83
C GLU A 430 -21.96 -2.94 26.80
N MET A 431 -22.48 -4.16 26.67
CA MET A 431 -22.07 -5.31 27.47
C MET A 431 -20.62 -5.72 27.18
N VAL A 432 -20.23 -5.79 25.90
CA VAL A 432 -18.85 -6.08 25.49
C VAL A 432 -17.91 -4.96 25.93
N ALA A 433 -18.30 -3.69 25.75
CA ALA A 433 -17.50 -2.55 26.21
C ALA A 433 -17.28 -2.59 27.73
N THR A 434 -18.32 -2.89 28.49
CA THR A 434 -18.27 -2.99 29.96
C THR A 434 -17.38 -4.15 30.40
N ALA A 435 -17.52 -5.32 29.77
CA ALA A 435 -16.68 -6.49 30.02
C ALA A 435 -15.21 -6.21 29.73
N LEU A 436 -14.89 -5.57 28.60
CA LEU A 436 -13.52 -5.21 28.24
C LEU A 436 -12.96 -4.13 29.17
N LYS A 437 -13.77 -3.16 29.61
CA LYS A 437 -13.35 -2.16 30.60
C LYS A 437 -13.01 -2.79 31.95
N ASP A 438 -13.80 -3.75 32.41
CA ASP A 438 -13.49 -4.53 33.62
C ASP A 438 -12.24 -5.39 33.43
N ALA A 439 -12.14 -6.07 32.28
CA ALA A 439 -11.00 -6.91 31.95
C ALA A 439 -9.67 -6.11 31.93
N ARG A 440 -9.69 -4.92 31.32
CA ARG A 440 -8.52 -4.03 31.25
C ARG A 440 -7.94 -3.69 32.62
N ARG A 441 -8.79 -3.58 33.65
CA ARG A 441 -8.36 -3.27 35.02
C ARG A 441 -7.73 -4.44 35.77
N ARG A 442 -7.94 -5.68 35.29
CA ARG A 442 -7.61 -6.92 36.04
C ARG A 442 -6.60 -7.84 35.34
N PHE A 443 -6.46 -7.70 34.03
CA PHE A 443 -5.68 -8.61 33.19
C PHE A 443 -4.70 -7.83 32.32
N ASP A 444 -3.51 -8.39 32.13
CA ASP A 444 -2.42 -7.83 31.32
C ASP A 444 -2.71 -8.01 29.82
N ARG A 445 -3.30 -9.16 29.46
CA ARG A 445 -3.60 -9.59 28.10
C ARG A 445 -5.02 -10.12 27.99
N ILE A 446 -5.78 -9.56 27.06
CA ILE A 446 -7.20 -9.87 26.88
C ILE A 446 -7.41 -10.27 25.43
N LEU A 447 -7.89 -11.49 25.21
CA LEU A 447 -8.30 -11.98 23.89
C LEU A 447 -9.80 -11.80 23.73
N LEU A 448 -10.19 -11.18 22.63
CA LEU A 448 -11.59 -10.95 22.27
C LEU A 448 -11.95 -11.79 21.04
N VAL A 449 -12.99 -12.61 21.18
CA VAL A 449 -13.58 -13.40 20.09
C VAL A 449 -15.06 -13.08 19.99
N GLY A 450 -15.52 -12.66 18.82
CA GLY A 450 -16.94 -12.41 18.53
C GLY A 450 -17.36 -13.07 17.21
N ARG A 451 -18.46 -12.61 16.61
CA ARG A 451 -18.89 -13.09 15.29
C ARG A 451 -17.84 -12.86 14.19
N ASN A 452 -17.87 -13.79 13.25
CA ASN A 452 -16.90 -13.91 12.16
C ASN A 452 -17.55 -13.86 10.77
N ASP A 453 -18.82 -13.50 10.70
CA ASP A 453 -19.65 -13.53 9.49
C ASP A 453 -19.60 -12.23 8.68
N GLU A 454 -19.43 -11.05 9.32
CA GLU A 454 -19.32 -9.76 8.61
C GLU A 454 -18.38 -8.74 9.28
N TRP A 455 -17.20 -8.51 8.69
CA TRP A 455 -16.22 -7.54 9.22
C TRP A 455 -16.73 -6.10 9.27
N ALA A 456 -17.54 -5.66 8.30
CA ALA A 456 -18.00 -4.27 8.24
C ALA A 456 -18.97 -3.93 9.37
N TRP A 457 -19.87 -4.86 9.71
CA TRP A 457 -20.79 -4.72 10.84
C TRP A 457 -20.04 -4.85 12.17
N PHE A 458 -19.14 -5.85 12.26
CA PHE A 458 -18.36 -6.10 13.49
C PHE A 458 -17.36 -4.99 13.83
N GLU A 459 -16.79 -4.31 12.81
CA GLU A 459 -15.91 -3.15 13.03
C GLU A 459 -16.66 -1.98 13.66
N HIS A 460 -17.91 -1.76 13.28
CA HIS A 460 -18.75 -0.68 13.82
C HIS A 460 -19.24 -0.98 15.24
N SER A 461 -19.41 -2.25 15.60
CA SER A 461 -20.00 -2.70 16.86
C SER A 461 -18.94 -2.87 17.95
N ILE A 462 -18.09 -3.88 17.81
CA ILE A 462 -17.17 -4.37 18.85
C ILE A 462 -15.71 -4.05 18.50
N GLY A 463 -15.41 -3.92 17.21
CA GLY A 463 -14.05 -3.76 16.70
C GLY A 463 -13.32 -2.49 17.17
N GLN A 464 -14.05 -1.46 17.61
CA GLN A 464 -13.49 -0.22 18.15
C GLN A 464 -12.79 -0.40 19.52
N PHE A 465 -13.11 -1.46 20.26
CA PHE A 465 -12.57 -1.70 21.60
C PHE A 465 -11.23 -2.45 21.61
N ALA A 466 -10.82 -3.00 20.46
CA ALA A 466 -9.57 -3.71 20.29
C ALA A 466 -8.39 -2.75 20.06
N ASP A 467 -7.28 -3.00 20.75
CA ASP A 467 -6.02 -2.28 20.52
C ASP A 467 -5.33 -2.82 19.27
N VAL A 468 -5.43 -4.14 19.07
CA VAL A 468 -4.83 -4.87 17.96
C VAL A 468 -5.81 -5.92 17.43
N ARG A 469 -5.77 -6.17 16.13
CA ARG A 469 -6.51 -7.29 15.51
C ARG A 469 -5.56 -8.23 14.79
N VAL A 470 -5.80 -9.53 14.95
CA VAL A 470 -5.07 -10.60 14.29
C VAL A 470 -6.05 -11.40 13.45
N LEU A 471 -5.73 -11.54 12.16
CA LEU A 471 -6.51 -12.37 11.25
C LEU A 471 -5.99 -13.80 11.33
N VAL A 472 -6.83 -14.73 11.76
CA VAL A 472 -6.56 -16.15 11.81
C VAL A 472 -7.01 -16.78 10.49
N HIS A 473 -6.13 -17.51 9.84
CA HIS A 473 -6.37 -18.10 8.53
C HIS A 473 -5.74 -19.51 8.45
N PRO A 474 -6.34 -20.49 7.74
CA PRO A 474 -5.67 -21.77 7.49
C PRO A 474 -4.34 -21.56 6.75
N ALA A 475 -3.30 -22.30 7.10
CA ALA A 475 -2.09 -22.36 6.30
C ALA A 475 -2.42 -23.08 4.97
N ALA A 476 -2.37 -22.34 3.87
CA ALA A 476 -2.63 -22.85 2.54
C ALA A 476 -1.53 -22.35 1.59
N ARG A 477 -1.26 -23.13 0.54
CA ARG A 477 -0.32 -22.71 -0.50
C ARG A 477 -0.85 -21.47 -1.21
N TYR A 478 0.04 -20.53 -1.49
CA TYR A 478 -0.29 -19.33 -2.25
C TYR A 478 -0.47 -19.65 -3.73
N GLU A 479 -1.38 -18.92 -4.38
CA GLU A 479 -1.69 -19.13 -5.79
C GLU A 479 -0.46 -18.84 -6.66
N ARG A 480 -0.03 -19.83 -7.45
CA ARG A 480 1.14 -19.69 -8.34
C ARG A 480 0.74 -19.40 -9.77
N ARG A 481 -0.52 -19.66 -10.12
CA ARG A 481 -1.01 -19.57 -11.50
C ARG A 481 -2.42 -19.00 -11.55
N LEU A 482 -2.64 -18.01 -12.41
CA LEU A 482 -3.97 -17.48 -12.67
C LEU A 482 -4.50 -18.06 -13.98
N PRO A 483 -5.61 -18.82 -14.00
CA PRO A 483 -6.19 -19.30 -15.25
C PRO A 483 -6.64 -18.11 -16.11
N LEU A 484 -6.26 -18.12 -17.40
CA LEU A 484 -6.66 -17.10 -18.36
C LEU A 484 -7.95 -17.52 -19.09
N PRO A 485 -8.76 -16.56 -19.57
CA PRO A 485 -9.91 -16.87 -20.42
C PRO A 485 -9.49 -17.68 -21.66
N THR A 486 -10.37 -18.57 -22.11
CA THR A 486 -10.13 -19.48 -23.25
C THR A 486 -9.83 -18.79 -24.59
N TRP A 487 -10.08 -17.49 -24.69
CA TRP A 487 -9.84 -16.68 -25.89
C TRP A 487 -8.53 -15.87 -25.83
N SER A 488 -7.60 -16.22 -24.92
CA SER A 488 -6.30 -15.55 -24.81
C SER A 488 -5.57 -15.56 -26.17
N PRO A 489 -5.13 -14.39 -26.69
CA PRO A 489 -4.61 -14.24 -28.06
C PRO A 489 -3.33 -15.06 -28.34
N ASP A 490 -2.62 -15.45 -27.29
CA ASP A 490 -1.34 -16.17 -27.39
C ASP A 490 -1.48 -17.69 -27.13
N GLY A 491 -2.70 -18.19 -26.91
CA GLY A 491 -2.96 -19.61 -26.61
C GLY A 491 -2.54 -20.06 -25.21
N GLU A 492 -2.03 -19.15 -24.37
CA GLU A 492 -1.73 -19.43 -22.96
C GLU A 492 -3.01 -19.65 -22.14
N THR A 493 -3.05 -20.74 -21.38
CA THR A 493 -4.19 -21.14 -20.55
C THR A 493 -4.10 -20.64 -19.11
N ALA A 494 -2.92 -20.20 -18.67
CA ALA A 494 -2.69 -19.64 -17.35
C ALA A 494 -1.47 -18.71 -17.34
N LEU A 495 -1.52 -17.71 -16.48
CA LEU A 495 -0.43 -16.78 -16.17
C LEU A 495 0.32 -17.25 -14.93
N ASP A 496 1.63 -17.51 -15.05
CA ASP A 496 2.50 -17.75 -13.88
C ASP A 496 2.66 -16.46 -13.07
N LEU A 497 2.40 -16.55 -11.76
CA LEU A 497 2.47 -15.41 -10.85
C LEU A 497 3.84 -15.35 -10.18
N THR A 498 4.41 -14.15 -10.13
CA THR A 498 5.55 -13.86 -9.26
C THR A 498 5.09 -13.77 -7.79
N PRO A 499 5.99 -13.90 -6.79
CA PRO A 499 5.61 -13.87 -5.37
C PRO A 499 4.87 -12.59 -4.96
N ASP A 500 5.22 -11.44 -5.54
CA ASP A 500 4.54 -10.16 -5.31
C ASP A 500 3.12 -10.14 -5.88
N GLN A 501 2.92 -10.69 -7.09
CA GLN A 501 1.60 -10.81 -7.70
C GLN A 501 0.71 -11.77 -6.92
N SER A 502 1.26 -12.89 -6.46
CA SER A 502 0.59 -13.88 -5.62
C SER A 502 0.17 -13.28 -4.28
N ALA A 503 1.04 -12.52 -3.61
CA ALA A 503 0.72 -11.80 -2.37
C ALA A 503 -0.41 -10.78 -2.57
N ILE A 504 -0.41 -10.04 -3.68
CA ILE A 504 -1.48 -9.08 -4.00
C ILE A 504 -2.80 -9.81 -4.23
N LEU A 505 -2.78 -10.90 -5.00
CA LEU A 505 -3.97 -11.72 -5.29
C LEU A 505 -4.55 -12.31 -4.00
N TRP A 506 -3.71 -12.89 -3.15
CA TRP A 506 -4.11 -13.39 -1.84
C TRP A 506 -4.78 -12.29 -1.01
N ARG A 507 -4.14 -11.11 -0.91
CA ARG A 507 -4.75 -9.99 -0.18
C ARG A 507 -6.08 -9.62 -0.79
N GLN A 508 -6.22 -9.57 -2.11
CA GLN A 508 -7.48 -9.28 -2.79
C GLN A 508 -8.60 -10.24 -2.37
N GLN A 509 -8.33 -11.54 -2.49
CA GLN A 509 -9.25 -12.63 -2.19
C GLN A 509 -9.61 -12.72 -0.70
N GLU A 510 -8.63 -12.53 0.19
CA GLU A 510 -8.80 -12.77 1.62
C GLU A 510 -9.26 -11.54 2.40
N LEU A 511 -8.79 -10.35 2.05
CA LEU A 511 -9.03 -9.14 2.85
C LEU A 511 -10.20 -8.26 2.38
N GLY A 512 -10.81 -8.52 1.21
CA GLY A 512 -11.91 -7.68 0.68
C GLY A 512 -11.59 -6.17 0.56
N LEU A 513 -12.48 -5.27 0.13
CA LEU A 513 -12.14 -3.84 -0.15
C LEU A 513 -11.78 -3.04 1.11
N ARG A 514 -12.01 -3.66 2.27
CA ARG A 514 -12.03 -3.07 3.60
C ARG A 514 -11.49 -4.12 4.57
N PRO A 515 -10.17 -4.35 4.61
CA PRO A 515 -9.55 -5.07 5.70
C PRO A 515 -9.89 -4.36 7.00
N PRO A 516 -9.96 -5.12 8.08
CA PRO A 516 -10.29 -4.57 9.37
C PRO A 516 -9.29 -3.51 9.84
N ARG A 517 -9.77 -2.44 10.49
CA ARG A 517 -8.89 -1.46 11.15
C ARG A 517 -7.97 -2.12 12.18
N ARG A 518 -6.73 -1.59 12.28
CA ARG A 518 -5.69 -2.07 13.23
C ARG A 518 -5.32 -3.55 13.08
N LEU A 519 -5.43 -4.10 11.87
CA LEU A 519 -4.89 -5.41 11.54
C LEU A 519 -3.36 -5.40 11.71
N ALA A 520 -2.84 -6.16 12.68
CA ALA A 520 -1.41 -6.31 12.91
C ALA A 520 -0.77 -7.37 12.01
N GLY A 521 -1.53 -8.38 11.58
CA GLY A 521 -1.01 -9.44 10.72
C GLY A 521 -1.84 -10.72 10.75
N LEU A 522 -1.25 -11.79 10.23
CA LEU A 522 -1.85 -13.11 10.05
C LEU A 522 -1.37 -14.11 11.11
N LEU A 523 -2.27 -14.92 11.62
CA LEU A 523 -1.93 -16.13 12.36
C LEU A 523 -2.38 -17.32 11.52
N LEU A 524 -1.42 -18.12 11.06
CA LEU A 524 -1.68 -19.25 10.17
C LEU A 524 -1.93 -20.53 10.97
N ILE A 525 -2.97 -21.29 10.62
CA ILE A 525 -3.29 -22.57 11.24
C ILE A 525 -2.79 -23.72 10.37
N GLU A 526 -1.74 -24.40 10.84
CA GLU A 526 -1.11 -25.52 10.16
C GLU A 526 -1.99 -26.77 10.22
N PRO A 527 -2.07 -27.57 9.14
CA PRO A 527 -2.82 -28.82 9.14
C PRO A 527 -2.39 -29.77 10.26
N ALA A 528 -3.33 -30.53 10.83
CA ALA A 528 -3.05 -31.41 11.95
C ALA A 528 -1.95 -32.44 11.61
N GLY A 529 -0.88 -32.46 12.43
CA GLY A 529 0.24 -33.39 12.25
C GLY A 529 1.28 -32.99 11.20
N GLN A 530 1.18 -31.79 10.61
CA GLN A 530 2.17 -31.26 9.68
C GLN A 530 2.74 -29.94 10.21
N ALA A 531 4.05 -29.88 10.41
CA ALA A 531 4.76 -28.61 10.54
C ALA A 531 5.16 -28.19 9.12
N THR A 532 4.35 -27.34 8.48
CA THR A 532 4.64 -26.91 7.11
C THR A 532 5.66 -25.78 7.15
N VAL A 533 6.93 -26.11 6.91
CA VAL A 533 7.93 -25.09 6.60
C VAL A 533 7.54 -24.49 5.24
N PRO A 534 7.36 -23.17 5.12
CA PRO A 534 6.98 -22.58 3.85
C PRO A 534 8.04 -22.91 2.79
N GLU A 535 7.58 -23.41 1.64
CA GLU A 535 8.44 -23.59 0.47
C GLU A 535 9.04 -22.24 0.04
N GLY A 536 10.17 -22.25 -0.70
CA GLY A 536 10.88 -21.02 -1.05
C GLY A 536 10.01 -19.95 -1.74
N PHE A 537 9.02 -20.36 -2.55
CA PHE A 537 8.04 -19.43 -3.13
C PHE A 537 7.10 -18.85 -2.06
N ASP A 538 6.51 -19.69 -1.21
CA ASP A 538 5.55 -19.27 -0.20
C ASP A 538 6.20 -18.35 0.86
N ALA A 539 7.46 -18.62 1.20
CA ALA A 539 8.27 -17.73 2.05
C ALA A 539 8.48 -16.35 1.40
N GLN A 540 8.75 -16.31 0.08
CA GLN A 540 8.85 -15.05 -0.66
C GLN A 540 7.50 -14.33 -0.71
N VAL A 541 6.39 -15.04 -0.89
CA VAL A 541 5.03 -14.46 -0.85
C VAL A 541 4.76 -13.84 0.52
N GLU A 542 5.11 -14.52 1.61
CA GLU A 542 4.96 -14.00 2.98
C GLU A 542 5.80 -12.76 3.25
N GLU A 543 7.02 -12.70 2.69
CA GLU A 543 7.84 -11.49 2.73
C GLU A 543 7.13 -10.33 2.01
N GLN A 544 6.52 -10.59 0.85
CA GLN A 544 5.72 -9.59 0.15
C GLN A 544 4.45 -9.21 0.92
N LEU A 545 3.76 -10.15 1.58
CA LEU A 545 2.61 -9.85 2.45
C LEU A 545 3.01 -8.97 3.63
N ALA A 546 4.18 -9.21 4.23
CA ALA A 546 4.74 -8.37 5.28
C ALA A 546 5.02 -6.95 4.76
N ARG A 547 5.65 -6.83 3.58
CA ARG A 547 5.84 -5.55 2.88
C ARG A 547 4.52 -4.81 2.68
N TYR A 548 3.46 -5.50 2.27
CA TYR A 548 2.15 -4.89 2.07
C TYR A 548 1.38 -4.60 3.38
N GLY A 549 1.98 -4.82 4.55
CA GLY A 549 1.41 -4.52 5.87
C GLY A 549 0.47 -5.60 6.39
N THR A 550 0.67 -6.85 6.01
CA THR A 550 -0.03 -8.02 6.57
C THR A 550 0.97 -9.16 6.81
N PRO A 551 1.93 -8.96 7.73
CA PRO A 551 2.94 -9.96 8.04
C PRO A 551 2.30 -11.19 8.68
N VAL A 552 2.88 -12.37 8.44
CA VAL A 552 2.59 -13.54 9.28
C VAL A 552 3.19 -13.29 10.66
N LEU A 553 2.38 -13.40 11.71
CA LEU A 553 2.74 -13.23 13.11
C LEU A 553 3.13 -14.54 13.77
N GLY A 554 2.50 -15.64 13.40
CA GLY A 554 2.79 -16.98 13.92
C GLY A 554 2.09 -18.08 13.15
N ARG A 555 2.52 -19.32 13.40
CA ARG A 555 1.97 -20.56 12.83
C ARG A 555 1.57 -21.49 13.96
N PHE A 556 0.29 -21.81 14.04
CA PHE A 556 -0.30 -22.56 15.14
C PHE A 556 -0.78 -23.92 14.64
N PRO A 557 -0.65 -25.00 15.41
CA PRO A 557 -1.18 -26.30 15.01
C PRO A 557 -2.71 -26.27 14.97
N ALA A 558 -3.32 -26.95 13.99
CA ALA A 558 -4.77 -27.16 13.94
C ALA A 558 -5.29 -28.00 15.11
N ASN A 559 -6.60 -27.86 15.34
CA ASN A 559 -7.34 -28.66 16.31
C ASN A 559 -7.19 -30.16 16.02
N GLY A 560 -6.74 -30.92 17.02
CA GLY A 560 -6.91 -32.37 17.06
C GLY A 560 -8.26 -32.76 17.67
N PRO A 561 -8.77 -33.97 17.40
CA PRO A 561 -9.94 -34.50 18.12
C PRO A 561 -9.60 -34.62 19.61
N ILE A 562 -10.47 -34.05 20.45
CA ILE A 562 -10.30 -34.04 21.91
C ILE A 562 -11.08 -35.23 22.47
N ALA A 563 -10.38 -36.15 23.14
CA ALA A 563 -11.02 -37.22 23.89
C ALA A 563 -11.49 -36.68 25.25
N HIS A 564 -12.80 -36.52 25.43
CA HIS A 564 -13.39 -36.25 26.75
C HIS A 564 -13.54 -37.57 27.51
N GLY A 565 -12.48 -37.98 28.21
CA GLY A 565 -12.58 -39.08 29.17
C GLY A 565 -13.39 -38.67 30.40
N PRO A 566 -14.08 -39.62 31.08
CA PRO A 566 -14.69 -39.35 32.38
C PRO A 566 -13.60 -38.85 33.36
N GLY A 567 -13.77 -37.63 33.88
CA GLY A 567 -12.83 -36.95 34.78
C GLY A 567 -11.92 -35.89 34.14
N HIS A 568 -12.03 -35.65 32.83
CA HIS A 568 -11.31 -34.54 32.15
C HIS A 568 -12.09 -33.22 32.25
N SER A 569 -11.36 -32.11 32.22
CA SER A 569 -11.96 -30.76 32.17
C SER A 569 -12.98 -30.65 31.02
N PRO A 570 -14.12 -29.95 31.21
CA PRO A 570 -15.05 -29.67 30.11
C PRO A 570 -14.45 -28.73 29.07
N HIS A 571 -13.37 -28.01 29.41
CA HIS A 571 -12.60 -27.19 28.49
C HIS A 571 -11.61 -28.03 27.68
N ALA A 572 -11.40 -27.66 26.41
CA ALA A 572 -10.43 -28.30 25.53
C ALA A 572 -9.03 -28.39 26.18
N PRO A 573 -8.27 -29.48 25.96
CA PRO A 573 -6.93 -29.62 26.50
C PRO A 573 -6.04 -28.47 26.05
N THR A 574 -5.25 -27.90 26.96
CA THR A 574 -4.31 -26.81 26.66
C THR A 574 -2.89 -27.22 26.94
N VAL A 575 -1.93 -26.35 26.61
CA VAL A 575 -0.51 -26.52 26.94
C VAL A 575 -0.23 -26.82 28.42
N MET A 576 -1.18 -26.52 29.32
CA MET A 576 -1.09 -26.76 30.75
C MET A 576 -1.51 -28.18 31.18
N ASP A 577 -2.07 -28.99 30.29
CA ASP A 577 -2.36 -30.41 30.55
C ASP A 577 -1.10 -31.29 30.37
N PRO A 578 -1.11 -32.54 30.89
CA PRO A 578 -0.07 -33.50 30.59
C PRO A 578 0.11 -33.64 29.07
N LYS A 579 1.37 -33.68 28.61
CA LYS A 579 1.70 -33.84 27.19
C LYS A 579 0.98 -35.07 26.63
N ALA A 580 0.10 -34.89 25.66
CA ALA A 580 -0.31 -35.97 24.79
C ALA A 580 0.91 -36.45 23.98
N GLU A 581 0.86 -37.67 23.43
CA GLU A 581 1.97 -38.30 22.67
C GLU A 581 2.45 -37.51 21.42
N ARG A 582 1.86 -36.34 21.11
CA ARG A 582 2.19 -35.49 19.95
C ARG A 582 2.80 -34.15 20.37
N PRO A 583 3.71 -33.55 19.58
CA PRO A 583 4.47 -32.33 19.92
C PRO A 583 3.66 -31.01 19.89
N THR A 584 2.33 -31.06 20.04
CA THR A 584 1.45 -29.89 19.88
C THR A 584 1.68 -28.80 20.94
N HIS A 585 2.12 -29.16 22.15
CA HIS A 585 2.37 -28.20 23.24
C HIS A 585 3.58 -27.30 22.94
N GLU A 586 4.70 -27.89 22.52
CA GLU A 586 5.92 -27.14 22.20
C GLU A 586 5.73 -26.26 20.97
N GLN A 587 4.98 -26.74 19.98
CA GLN A 587 4.58 -25.94 18.81
C GLN A 587 3.73 -24.73 19.22
N MET A 588 2.75 -24.93 20.12
CA MET A 588 1.88 -23.86 20.62
C MET A 588 2.65 -22.79 21.42
N ILE A 589 3.57 -23.22 22.28
CA ILE A 589 4.45 -22.32 23.05
C ILE A 589 5.32 -21.50 22.10
N THR A 590 6.02 -22.16 21.18
CA THR A 590 6.89 -21.51 20.19
C THR A 590 6.12 -20.50 19.33
N ALA A 591 4.90 -20.88 18.91
CA ALA A 591 4.04 -20.03 18.10
C ALA A 591 3.57 -18.77 18.86
N THR A 592 3.23 -18.92 20.14
CA THR A 592 2.82 -17.81 21.00
C THR A 592 3.99 -16.88 21.32
N GLU A 593 5.19 -17.43 21.55
CA GLU A 593 6.40 -16.60 21.72
C GLU A 593 6.78 -15.83 20.44
N ALA A 594 6.56 -16.41 19.25
CA ALA A 594 6.75 -15.72 17.99
C ALA A 594 5.73 -14.57 17.79
N LEU A 595 4.46 -14.83 18.14
CA LEU A 595 3.41 -13.82 18.18
C LEU A 595 3.80 -12.67 19.12
N ASP A 596 4.30 -12.98 20.31
CA ASP A 596 4.67 -11.98 21.31
C ASP A 596 5.81 -11.08 20.87
N ARG A 597 6.89 -11.68 20.34
CA ARG A 597 8.02 -10.92 19.79
C ARG A 597 7.57 -9.92 18.73
N ARG A 598 6.64 -10.32 17.86
CA ARG A 598 6.17 -9.44 16.77
C ARG A 598 5.18 -8.37 17.23
N LEU A 599 4.40 -8.64 18.27
CA LEU A 599 3.44 -7.67 18.80
C LEU A 599 4.06 -6.66 19.77
N TRP A 600 5.07 -7.04 20.57
CA TRP A 600 5.61 -6.21 21.66
C TRP A 600 7.12 -5.91 21.65
N SER A 601 7.94 -6.49 20.78
CA SER A 601 9.39 -6.18 20.80
C SER A 601 9.67 -4.71 20.44
N ALA A 602 10.50 -4.06 21.25
CA ALA A 602 11.28 -2.89 20.85
C ALA A 602 12.39 -3.33 19.87
N ASP A 603 12.85 -2.43 19.00
CA ASP A 603 13.93 -2.74 18.06
C ASP A 603 15.20 -3.23 18.79
N PRO A 604 15.93 -4.21 18.24
CA PRO A 604 17.28 -4.55 18.71
C PRO A 604 18.31 -3.43 18.50
N ASP A 605 18.00 -2.39 17.70
CA ASP A 605 18.97 -1.39 17.26
C ASP A 605 19.25 -0.25 18.28
N GLN A 606 19.11 -0.51 19.58
CA GLN A 606 19.52 0.44 20.63
C GLN A 606 20.70 0.01 21.48
N ASN A 607 21.37 -1.11 21.16
CA ASN A 607 22.68 -1.41 21.74
C ASN A 607 23.57 -2.10 20.70
N SER A 608 24.21 -1.31 19.84
CA SER A 608 25.46 -1.68 19.15
C SER A 608 26.29 -0.44 18.92
#